data_AF-A0A7X6Q1Q0-F1
#
_entry.id   AF-A0A7X6Q1Q0-F1
#
_cell.length_a   1.000
_cell.length_b   1.000
_cell.length_c   1.000
_cell.angle_alpha   90.00
_cell.angle_beta   90.00
_cell.angle_gamma   90.00
#
_symmetry.space_group_name_H-M   'P 1'
#
loop_
_entity.id
_entity.type
_entity.pdbx_description
1 polymer ?
#
loop_
_entity_poly.entity_id
_entity_poly.type
_entity_poly.pdbx_seq_one_letter_code
_entity_poly.pdbx_strand_id
1 'polypeptide(L)' 'MTYIATFHTHFGALTFLRRLEEMGDDQAEMVPAPRKLSVSCGSAVRFSHPFDEMTMTDDDTEGVYLDEQGSYTRLFYND' A
#
# COMPACT_ATOMS: atom_id res chain seq x y z
N MET A 1 -11.16 -5.15 6.41
CA MET A 1 -9.79 -4.96 6.91
C MET A 1 -9.17 -3.90 6.04
N THR A 2 -8.42 -2.97 6.62
CA THR A 2 -7.82 -1.88 5.86
C THR A 2 -6.33 -2.14 5.79
N TYR A 3 -5.76 -2.00 4.59
CA TYR A 3 -4.33 -2.12 4.36
C TYR A 3 -3.78 -0.78 3.88
N ILE A 4 -2.51 -0.56 4.17
CA ILE A 4 -1.74 0.57 3.70
C ILE A 4 -0.49 0.04 3.02
N ALA A 5 -0.32 0.34 1.73
CA ALA A 5 0.91 0.10 0.99
C ALA A 5 1.70 1.40 0.87
N THR A 6 3.02 1.32 1.05
CA THR A 6 3.98 2.42 0.92
C THR A 6 4.94 2.12 -0.23
N PHE A 7 5.52 3.16 -0.83
CA PHE A 7 6.27 3.03 -2.09
C PHE A 7 7.54 3.87 -2.11
N HIS A 8 8.56 3.36 -2.82
CA HIS A 8 9.78 4.11 -3.11
C HIS A 8 9.52 5.26 -4.08
N THR A 9 8.59 5.08 -5.02
CA THR A 9 8.24 6.09 -6.02
C THR A 9 6.73 6.38 -6.05
N HIS A 10 6.38 7.62 -6.41
CA HIS A 10 4.99 8.00 -6.61
C HIS A 10 4.34 7.26 -7.80
N PHE A 11 5.15 6.88 -8.80
CA PHE A 11 4.69 6.10 -9.94
C PHE A 11 4.32 4.66 -9.54
N GLY A 12 5.08 4.04 -8.63
CA GLY A 12 4.73 2.75 -8.02
C GLY A 12 3.36 2.80 -7.34
N ALA A 13 3.11 3.83 -6.53
CA ALA A 13 1.82 4.03 -5.87
C ALA A 13 0.63 4.09 -6.85
N LEU A 14 0.79 4.84 -7.95
CA LEU A 14 -0.22 4.93 -9.01
C LEU A 14 -0.47 3.59 -9.71
N THR A 15 0.60 2.84 -10.00
CA THR A 15 0.50 1.55 -10.69
C THR A 15 -0.15 0.51 -9.80
N PHE A 16 0.19 0.49 -8.52
CA PHE A 16 -0.42 -0.38 -7.51
C PHE A 16 -1.91 -0.08 -7.35
N LEU A 17 -2.30 1.20 -7.28
CA LEU A 17 -3.71 1.61 -7.26
C LEU A 17 -4.48 1.05 -8.46
N ARG A 18 -3.94 1.19 -9.67
CA ARG A 18 -4.58 0.65 -10.89
C ARG A 18 -4.73 -0.86 -10.87
N ARG A 19 -3.72 -1.60 -10.40
CA ARG A 19 -3.82 -3.05 -10.26
C ARG A 19 -4.95 -3.45 -9.30
N LEU A 20 -5.09 -2.72 -8.19
CA LEU A 20 -6.19 -2.96 -7.24
C LEU A 20 -7.56 -2.69 -7.87
N GLU A 21 -7.69 -1.61 -8.65
CA GLU A 21 -8.91 -1.34 -9.43
C GLU A 21 -9.20 -2.48 -10.44
N GLU A 22 -8.18 -2.98 -11.14
CA GLU A 22 -8.31 -4.13 -12.06
C GLU A 22 -8.68 -5.44 -11.33
N MET A 23 -8.29 -5.60 -10.07
CA MET A 23 -8.67 -6.71 -9.19
C MET A 23 -10.07 -6.53 -8.57
N GLY A 24 -10.74 -5.41 -8.81
CA GLY A 24 -12.09 -5.12 -8.32
C GLY A 24 -12.14 -4.46 -6.94
N ASP A 25 -11.05 -3.85 -6.46
CA ASP A 25 -11.07 -3.02 -5.25
C ASP A 25 -11.43 -1.57 -5.59
N ASP A 26 -12.73 -1.31 -5.76
CA ASP A 26 -13.27 0.02 -6.05
C ASP A 26 -13.09 1.03 -4.89
N GLN A 27 -12.56 0.58 -3.75
CA GLN A 27 -12.31 1.41 -2.56
C GLN A 27 -10.83 1.69 -2.36
N ALA A 28 -9.97 1.21 -3.26
CA ALA A 28 -8.57 1.55 -3.27
C ALA A 28 -8.40 3.05 -3.58
N GLU A 29 -7.55 3.73 -2.81
CA GLU A 29 -7.26 5.14 -3.03
C GLU A 29 -5.85 5.51 -2.60
N MET A 30 -5.28 6.51 -3.27
CA MET A 30 -4.04 7.13 -2.80
C MET A 30 -4.32 8.10 -1.65
N VAL A 31 -3.61 7.91 -0.55
CA VAL A 31 -3.67 8.74 0.65
C VAL A 31 -2.27 9.28 0.97
N PRO A 32 -2.16 10.41 1.71
CA PRO A 32 -0.89 10.81 2.28
C PRO A 32 -0.38 9.73 3.23
N ALA A 33 0.91 9.41 3.15
CA ALA A 33 1.53 8.40 4.00
C ALA A 33 1.33 8.70 5.50
N PRO A 34 0.93 7.72 6.32
CA PRO A 34 0.85 7.89 7.77
C PRO A 34 2.21 8.27 8.34
N ARG A 35 2.28 9.31 9.18
CA ARG A 35 3.55 9.78 9.81
C ARG A 35 4.30 8.72 10.62
N LYS A 36 3.59 7.68 11.06
CA LYS A 36 4.18 6.56 11.81
C LYS A 36 4.93 5.58 10.91
N LEU A 37 4.64 5.59 9.61
CA LEU A 37 5.30 4.77 8.61
C LEU A 37 6.41 5.61 7.97
N SER A 38 7.62 5.07 7.92
CA SER A 38 8.72 5.69 7.15
C SER A 38 8.41 5.43 5.68
N VAL A 39 8.17 6.49 4.91
CA VAL A 39 7.82 6.38 3.49
C VAL A 39 8.70 7.29 2.66
N SER A 40 9.26 6.72 1.60
CA SER A 40 10.24 7.38 0.74
C SER A 40 9.61 8.45 -0.18
N CYS A 41 8.43 8.19 -0.77
CA CYS A 41 7.76 9.15 -1.67
C CYS A 41 6.65 10.00 -1.02
N GLY A 42 6.37 9.79 0.27
CA GLY A 42 5.31 10.48 1.03
C GLY A 42 3.86 10.12 0.63
N SER A 43 3.68 9.22 -0.33
CA SER A 43 2.37 8.72 -0.78
C SER A 43 2.17 7.27 -0.35
N ALA A 44 0.94 6.90 -0.03
CA ALA A 44 0.55 5.53 0.29
C ALA A 44 -0.76 5.17 -0.43
N VAL A 45 -1.03 3.88 -0.59
CA VAL A 45 -2.32 3.40 -1.12
C VAL A 45 -3.06 2.69 0.01
N ARG A 46 -4.29 3.13 0.26
CA ARG A 46 -5.21 2.47 1.18
C ARG A 46 -6.13 1.56 0.39
N PHE A 47 -6.28 0.31 0.82
CA PHE A 47 -7.08 -0.67 0.11
C PHE A 47 -7.73 -1.68 1.06
N SER A 48 -8.75 -2.38 0.59
CA SER A 48 -9.54 -3.32 1.40
C SER A 48 -9.45 -4.77 0.90
N HIS A 49 -8.94 -4.97 -0.31
CA HIS A 49 -8.67 -6.29 -0.86
C HIS A 49 -7.69 -7.06 0.05
N PRO A 50 -7.91 -8.37 0.29
CA PRO A 50 -6.92 -9.20 0.96
C PRO A 50 -5.55 -9.07 0.30
N PHE A 51 -4.55 -8.71 1.09
CA PHE A 51 -3.19 -8.54 0.61
C PHE A 51 -2.59 -9.89 0.21
N ASP A 52 -2.02 -9.94 -0.99
CA ASP A 52 -1.27 -11.07 -1.52
C ASP A 52 0.08 -10.56 -2.05
N GLU A 53 1.17 -11.01 -1.42
CA GLU A 53 2.52 -10.55 -1.74
C GLU A 53 2.90 -10.83 -3.20
N MET A 54 2.58 -12.03 -3.71
CA MET A 54 3.03 -12.49 -5.02
C MET A 54 2.34 -11.76 -6.19
N THR A 55 1.14 -11.23 -5.95
CA THR A 55 0.32 -10.59 -7.00
C THR A 55 0.28 -9.07 -6.87
N MET A 56 0.46 -8.53 -5.66
CA MET A 56 0.30 -7.11 -5.39
C MET A 56 1.64 -6.37 -5.28
N THR A 57 2.72 -7.02 -4.84
CA THR A 57 4.00 -6.34 -4.63
C THR A 57 4.89 -6.35 -5.88
N ASP A 58 5.73 -5.32 -5.99
CA ASP A 58 6.80 -5.20 -6.99
C ASP A 58 7.97 -4.39 -6.39
N ASP A 59 9.04 -4.18 -7.16
CA ASP A 59 10.25 -3.45 -6.73
C ASP A 59 9.97 -2.03 -6.22
N ASP A 60 8.90 -1.35 -6.64
CA ASP A 60 8.54 -0.03 -6.13
C ASP A 60 7.77 -0.10 -4.80
N THR A 61 7.24 -1.26 -4.42
CA THR A 61 6.52 -1.45 -3.15
C THR A 61 7.51 -1.49 -2.00
N GLU A 62 7.50 -0.46 -1.15
CA GLU A 62 8.40 -0.32 0.00
C GLU A 62 7.89 -1.15 1.19
N GLY A 63 6.57 -1.21 1.40
CA GLY A 63 6.01 -2.02 2.48
C GLY A 63 4.49 -2.07 2.48
N VAL A 64 3.93 -3.09 3.12
CA VAL A 64 2.48 -3.23 3.29
C VAL A 64 2.17 -3.50 4.75
N TYR A 65 1.14 -2.83 5.24
CA TYR A 65 0.76 -2.81 6.65
C TYR A 65 -0.75 -3.04 6.78
N LEU A 66 -1.14 -3.86 7.74
CA LEU A 66 -2.52 -3.95 8.21
C LEU A 66 -2.79 -2.75 9.13
N ASP A 67 -3.83 -1.98 8.84
CA ASP A 67 -4.32 -0.89 9.69
C ASP A 67 -5.44 -1.38 10.61
N GLU A 68 -5.10 -1.49 11.90
CA GLU A 68 -6.04 -1.81 12.98
C GLU A 68 -6.29 -0.54 13.82
N GLN A 69 -7.10 0.37 13.28
CA GLN A 69 -7.51 1.63 13.94
C GLN A 69 -6.32 2.53 14.32
N GLY A 70 -5.34 2.68 13.41
CA GLY A 70 -4.15 3.51 13.62
C GLY A 70 -2.97 2.79 14.30
N SER A 71 -3.11 1.47 14.50
CA SER A 71 -2.00 0.55 14.75
C SER A 71 -1.64 -0.15 13.44
N TYR A 72 -0.40 0.01 12.99
CA TYR A 72 0.07 -0.55 11.73
C TYR A 72 0.92 -1.79 11.98
N THR A 73 0.41 -2.95 11.57
CA THR A 73 1.14 -4.22 11.64
C THR A 73 1.76 -4.51 10.28
N ARG A 74 3.09 -4.57 10.22
CA ARG A 74 3.83 -4.82 8.98
C ARG A 74 3.60 -6.25 8.48
N LEU A 75 3.10 -6.37 7.26
CA LEU A 75 2.90 -7.63 6.56
C LEU A 75 4.04 -7.89 5.56
N PHE A 76 4.55 -6.84 4.93
CA PHE A 76 5.60 -6.89 3.92
C PHE A 76 6.53 -5.68 4.01
N TYR A 77 7.79 -5.84 3.61
CA TYR A 77 8.78 -4.76 3.50
C TYR A 77 9.88 -5.13 2.53
N ASN A 78 10.16 -4.24 1.57
CA ASN A 78 11.36 -4.26 0.75
C ASN A 78 12.37 -3.26 1.32
N ASP A 79 13.61 -3.71 1.45
CA ASP A 79 14.75 -2.91 1.90
C ASP A 79 15.40 -2.16 0.73
#